data_AF-A0A2S8G338-F1
#
_entry.id   AF-A0A2S8G338-F1
#
_cell.length_a   1.000
_cell.length_b   1.000
_cell.length_c   1.000
_cell.angle_alpha   90.00
_cell.angle_beta   90.00
_cell.angle_gamma   90.00
#
_symmetry.space_group_name_H-M   'P 1'
#
loop_
_entity.id
_entity.type
_entity.pdbx_description
1 polymer ?
#
loop_
_entity_poly.entity_id
_entity_poly.type
_entity_poly.pdbx_seq_one_letter_code
_entity_poly.pdbx_strand_id
1 'polypeptide(L)'
;MTRKALNQTLLSRYELGKSYIDKRSEALATSKSEAEFWRSLAKGTLARELMNQHSQSLGISFKTLRSAVEFAEAVESLLANCGNGAMETIFHGKYLQTEEAIKKLSRTSDVRQQYRMLGVSEGRFRSLAPQPTDLVFDTVSFQEVNSRLARARGAIVTMDTESRSGKPPSTLSIAIPILEDTKKAAFLLAKFLDLTSVSDSDIPEKLTKKSIWEKFKSGERAGTFVGKARLALRLTIKSAWDYPEMCRRQLRPSKEDAECTRREVKTISKSIASLKRTWQFAQNSKR
;
A
#
# COMPACT_ATOMS: atom_id res chain seq x y z
N MET A 1 -22.98 20.99 -5.57
CA MET A 1 -21.98 20.98 -6.66
C MET A 1 -22.30 19.80 -7.58
N THR A 2 -22.47 20.02 -8.88
CA THR A 2 -22.87 18.97 -9.84
C THR A 2 -21.67 18.12 -10.28
N ARG A 3 -21.93 16.90 -10.75
CA ARG A 3 -20.91 15.97 -11.27
C ARG A 3 -20.00 16.61 -12.33
N LYS A 4 -20.60 17.35 -13.26
CA LYS A 4 -19.91 18.06 -14.34
C LYS A 4 -18.96 19.15 -13.79
N ALA A 5 -19.39 19.88 -12.76
CA ALA A 5 -18.58 20.92 -12.13
C ALA A 5 -17.35 20.36 -11.40
N LEU A 6 -17.47 19.20 -10.74
CA LEU A 6 -16.34 18.57 -10.06
C LEU A 6 -15.27 18.06 -11.05
N ASN A 7 -15.69 17.41 -12.14
CA ASN A 7 -14.77 16.96 -13.18
C ASN A 7 -14.06 18.12 -13.87
N GLN A 8 -14.80 19.19 -14.19
CA GLN A 8 -14.20 20.39 -14.76
C GLN A 8 -13.16 20.99 -13.80
N THR A 9 -13.45 21.01 -12.49
CA THR A 9 -12.52 21.52 -11.47
C THR A 9 -11.23 20.71 -11.43
N LEU A 10 -11.32 19.36 -11.47
CA LEU A 10 -10.15 18.49 -11.46
C LEU A 10 -9.34 18.62 -12.76
N LEU A 11 -10.01 18.66 -13.91
CA LEU A 11 -9.35 18.81 -15.21
C LEU A 11 -8.61 20.15 -15.29
N SER A 12 -9.24 21.26 -14.94
CA SER A 12 -8.59 22.57 -14.93
C SER A 12 -7.43 22.64 -13.92
N ARG A 13 -7.51 21.92 -12.80
CA ARG A 13 -6.40 21.81 -11.85
C ARG A 13 -5.23 20.99 -12.40
N TYR A 14 -5.53 19.92 -13.14
CA TYR A 14 -4.53 19.15 -13.85
C TYR A 14 -3.84 19.99 -14.93
N GLU A 15 -4.61 20.67 -15.78
CA GLU A 15 -4.09 21.57 -16.84
C GLU A 15 -3.19 22.68 -16.26
N LEU A 16 -3.60 23.28 -15.14
CA LEU A 16 -2.80 24.27 -14.43
C LEU A 16 -1.44 23.71 -14.02
N GLY A 17 -1.41 22.53 -13.39
CA GLY A 17 -0.15 21.88 -13.00
C GLY A 17 0.68 21.44 -14.20
N LYS A 18 0.03 20.89 -15.23
CA LYS A 18 0.66 20.41 -16.46
C LYS A 18 1.36 21.54 -17.21
N SER A 19 0.77 22.74 -17.26
CA SER A 19 1.39 23.93 -17.85
C SER A 19 2.79 24.24 -17.29
N TYR A 20 2.99 24.03 -15.99
CA TYR A 20 4.29 24.20 -15.37
C TYR A 20 5.23 23.02 -15.67
N ILE A 21 4.73 21.78 -15.67
CA ILE A 21 5.52 20.59 -15.99
C ILE A 21 6.10 20.70 -17.41
N ASP A 22 5.29 21.16 -18.36
CA ASP A 22 5.70 21.33 -19.76
C ASP A 22 6.72 22.46 -19.89
N LYS A 23 6.45 23.63 -19.28
CA LYS A 23 7.39 24.76 -19.24
C LYS A 23 8.73 24.41 -18.58
N ARG A 24 8.70 23.57 -17.54
CA ARG A 24 9.92 23.03 -16.89
C ARG A 24 10.68 22.10 -17.83
N SER A 25 9.97 21.29 -18.61
CA SER A 25 10.58 20.36 -19.57
C SER A 25 11.24 21.11 -20.73
N GLU A 26 10.60 22.16 -21.24
CA GLU A 26 11.17 23.07 -22.25
C GLU A 26 12.41 23.80 -21.73
N ALA A 27 12.35 24.32 -20.49
CA ALA A 27 13.49 24.97 -19.86
C ALA A 27 14.65 24.01 -19.62
N LEU A 28 14.37 22.76 -19.22
CA LEU A 28 15.39 21.72 -19.08
C LEU A 28 16.04 21.38 -20.43
N ALA A 29 15.25 21.24 -21.50
CA ALA A 29 15.77 20.90 -22.84
C ALA A 29 16.68 21.98 -23.44
N THR A 30 16.48 23.25 -23.03
CA THR A 30 17.25 24.41 -23.50
C THR A 30 18.40 24.79 -22.57
N SER A 31 18.44 24.22 -21.36
CA SER A 31 19.43 24.52 -20.34
C SER A 31 20.71 23.70 -20.51
N LYS A 32 21.86 24.31 -20.24
CA LYS A 32 23.14 23.60 -20.07
C LYS A 32 23.35 23.07 -18.64
N SER A 33 22.42 23.36 -17.72
CA SER A 33 22.50 22.93 -16.33
C SER A 33 22.09 21.48 -16.16
N GLU A 34 22.66 20.80 -15.16
CA GLU A 34 22.33 19.41 -14.87
C GLU A 34 20.84 19.24 -14.53
N ALA A 35 20.27 18.10 -14.95
CA ALA A 35 18.85 17.80 -14.75
C ALA A 35 18.42 17.80 -13.27
N GLU A 36 19.36 17.62 -12.34
CA GLU A 36 19.10 17.61 -10.90
C GLU A 36 18.64 18.98 -10.37
N PHE A 37 19.16 20.09 -10.91
CA PHE A 37 18.74 21.45 -10.56
C PHE A 37 17.29 21.77 -10.95
N TRP A 38 16.74 20.99 -11.87
CA TRP A 38 15.37 21.12 -12.36
C TRP A 38 14.37 20.20 -11.63
N ARG A 39 14.85 19.26 -10.80
CA ARG A 39 13.99 18.31 -10.05
C ARG A 39 13.49 18.87 -8.73
N SER A 40 14.27 19.70 -8.05
CA SER A 40 13.97 20.18 -6.70
C SER A 40 13.27 21.52 -6.68
N LEU A 41 12.21 21.66 -5.86
CA LEU A 41 11.55 22.93 -5.55
C LEU A 41 12.05 23.57 -4.24
N ALA A 42 13.28 23.25 -3.83
CA ALA A 42 13.96 23.89 -2.71
C ALA A 42 14.26 25.37 -3.01
N LYS A 43 14.53 26.17 -1.98
CA LYS A 43 14.86 27.60 -2.17
C LYS A 43 16.19 27.70 -2.93
N GLY A 44 16.27 28.58 -3.93
CA GLY A 44 17.48 28.84 -4.72
C GLY A 44 17.71 27.87 -5.88
N THR A 45 16.74 27.01 -6.23
CA THR A 45 16.82 26.14 -7.41
C THR A 45 16.15 26.78 -8.63
N LEU A 46 16.61 26.42 -9.83
CA LEU A 46 16.06 26.92 -11.09
C LEU A 46 14.56 26.57 -11.25
N ALA A 47 14.17 25.36 -10.84
CA ALA A 47 12.76 24.97 -10.85
C ALA A 47 11.90 25.81 -9.89
N ARG A 48 12.42 26.17 -8.71
CA ARG A 48 11.71 27.05 -7.77
C ARG A 48 11.49 28.45 -8.36
N GLU A 49 12.52 29.01 -8.98
CA GLU A 49 12.46 30.33 -9.61
C GLU A 49 11.48 30.34 -10.79
N LEU A 50 11.56 29.33 -11.66
CA LEU A 50 10.61 29.16 -12.76
C LEU A 50 9.17 29.05 -12.25
N MET A 51 8.93 28.30 -11.18
CA MET A 51 7.59 28.18 -10.59
C MET A 51 7.10 29.50 -10.00
N ASN A 52 7.97 30.26 -9.33
CA ASN A 52 7.63 31.59 -8.82
C ASN A 52 7.20 32.52 -9.97
N GLN A 53 8.01 32.61 -11.03
CA GLN A 53 7.71 33.43 -12.21
C GLN A 53 6.39 32.98 -12.87
N HIS A 54 6.20 31.66 -13.04
CA HIS A 54 4.98 31.12 -13.65
C HIS A 54 3.74 31.43 -12.80
N SER A 55 3.83 31.27 -11.47
CA SER A 55 2.73 31.60 -10.57
C SER A 55 2.35 33.09 -10.60
N GLN A 56 3.35 33.98 -10.68
CA GLN A 56 3.15 35.42 -10.83
C GLN A 56 2.47 35.76 -12.16
N SER A 57 2.92 35.15 -13.27
CA SER A 57 2.33 35.38 -14.59
C SER A 57 0.87 34.93 -14.68
N LEU A 58 0.48 33.94 -13.89
CA LEU A 58 -0.88 33.42 -13.79
C LEU A 58 -1.72 34.13 -12.72
N GLY A 59 -1.14 35.07 -11.96
CA GLY A 59 -1.84 35.78 -10.89
C GLY A 59 -2.26 34.90 -9.70
N ILE A 60 -1.59 33.76 -9.48
CA ILE A 60 -1.91 32.81 -8.40
C ILE A 60 -0.76 32.67 -7.40
N SER A 61 -1.08 32.20 -6.19
CA SER A 61 -0.05 31.93 -5.20
C SER A 61 0.85 30.77 -5.62
N PHE A 62 2.13 30.84 -5.26
CA PHE A 62 3.08 29.73 -5.40
C PHE A 62 2.52 28.42 -4.80
N LYS A 63 1.88 28.51 -3.62
CA LYS A 63 1.30 27.34 -2.93
C LYS A 63 0.19 26.69 -3.76
N THR A 64 -0.63 27.50 -4.42
CA THR A 64 -1.70 27.03 -5.31
C THR A 64 -1.11 26.28 -6.50
N LEU A 65 -0.12 26.88 -7.19
CA LEU A 65 0.54 26.25 -8.33
C LEU A 65 1.26 24.97 -7.93
N ARG A 66 2.04 24.99 -6.83
CA ARG A 66 2.73 23.80 -6.32
C ARG A 66 1.76 22.65 -6.07
N SER A 67 0.63 22.93 -5.43
CA SER A 67 -0.38 21.89 -5.14
C SER A 67 -1.03 21.33 -6.40
N ALA A 68 -1.21 22.17 -7.45
CA ALA A 68 -1.67 21.73 -8.76
C ALA A 68 -0.61 20.89 -9.49
N VAL A 69 0.68 21.24 -9.39
CA VAL A 69 1.79 20.45 -9.94
C VAL A 69 1.89 19.08 -9.28
N GLU A 70 1.80 19.01 -7.95
CA GLU A 70 1.77 17.71 -7.22
C GLU A 70 0.59 16.83 -7.65
N PHE A 71 -0.54 17.44 -8.03
CA PHE A 71 -1.67 16.70 -8.60
C PHE A 71 -1.40 16.27 -10.05
N ALA A 72 -0.85 17.16 -10.88
CA ALA A 72 -0.52 16.84 -12.26
C ALA A 72 0.54 15.75 -12.36
N GLU A 73 1.61 15.78 -11.56
CA GLU A 73 2.62 14.71 -11.50
C GLU A 73 2.01 13.37 -11.08
N ALA A 74 1.00 13.37 -10.21
CA ALA A 74 0.26 12.15 -9.86
C ALA A 74 -0.55 11.60 -11.05
N VAL A 75 -1.18 12.48 -11.84
CA VAL A 75 -1.90 12.08 -13.06
C VAL A 75 -0.91 11.57 -14.11
N GLU A 76 0.17 12.29 -14.39
CA GLU A 76 1.21 11.89 -15.36
C GLU A 76 1.79 10.51 -15.03
N SER A 77 2.06 10.22 -13.76
CA SER A 77 2.50 8.89 -13.30
C SER A 77 1.50 7.79 -13.66
N LEU A 78 0.20 8.05 -13.47
CA LEU A 78 -0.86 7.10 -13.84
C LEU A 78 -0.97 6.95 -15.36
N LEU A 79 -0.85 8.03 -16.13
CA LEU A 79 -0.87 7.98 -17.60
C LEU A 79 0.30 7.15 -18.13
N ALA A 80 1.51 7.37 -17.59
CA ALA A 80 2.70 6.63 -17.97
C ALA A 80 2.55 5.12 -17.74
N ASN A 81 1.94 4.71 -16.62
CA ASN A 81 1.82 3.29 -16.26
C ASN A 81 0.55 2.60 -16.78
N CYS A 82 -0.52 3.34 -17.03
CA CYS A 82 -1.83 2.78 -17.42
C CYS A 82 -2.21 3.08 -18.88
N GLY A 83 -1.45 3.93 -19.58
CA GLY A 83 -1.67 4.30 -20.98
C GLY A 83 -2.80 5.31 -21.19
N ASN A 84 -3.11 5.58 -22.46
CA ASN A 84 -3.97 6.69 -22.89
C ASN A 84 -5.42 6.63 -22.38
N GLY A 85 -5.94 5.44 -22.06
CA GLY A 85 -7.29 5.27 -21.49
C GLY A 85 -7.44 5.77 -20.04
N ALA A 86 -6.32 6.09 -19.38
CA ALA A 86 -6.34 6.59 -18.01
C ALA A 86 -6.95 8.00 -17.89
N MET A 87 -6.74 8.89 -18.88
CA MET A 87 -7.36 10.22 -18.91
C MET A 87 -8.89 10.11 -18.86
N GLU A 88 -9.45 9.27 -19.73
CA GLU A 88 -10.88 9.00 -19.79
C GLU A 88 -11.37 8.47 -18.43
N THR A 89 -10.67 7.50 -17.86
CA THR A 89 -11.07 6.89 -16.58
C THR A 89 -11.01 7.87 -15.40
N ILE A 90 -10.01 8.76 -15.37
CA ILE A 90 -9.80 9.74 -14.29
C ILE A 90 -10.84 10.87 -14.36
N PHE A 91 -11.05 11.46 -15.55
CA PHE A 91 -11.81 12.71 -15.70
C PHE A 91 -13.20 12.55 -16.33
N HIS A 92 -13.43 11.49 -17.11
CA HIS A 92 -14.66 11.31 -17.89
C HIS A 92 -15.41 10.00 -17.57
N GLY A 93 -14.81 9.14 -16.75
CA GLY A 93 -15.32 7.82 -16.43
C GLY A 93 -16.68 7.82 -15.75
N LYS A 94 -17.30 6.63 -15.70
CA LYS A 94 -18.63 6.39 -15.13
C LYS A 94 -18.79 6.86 -13.67
N TYR A 95 -17.72 6.86 -12.90
CA TYR A 95 -17.69 7.32 -11.51
C TYR A 95 -16.72 8.48 -11.34
N LEU A 96 -17.13 9.50 -10.59
CA LEU A 96 -16.28 10.62 -10.21
C LEU A 96 -15.12 10.16 -9.34
N GLN A 97 -13.92 10.59 -9.69
CA GLN A 97 -12.71 10.34 -8.91
C GLN A 97 -12.36 11.57 -8.09
N THR A 98 -11.80 11.37 -6.90
CA THR A 98 -11.32 12.47 -6.05
C THR A 98 -9.82 12.66 -6.24
N GLU A 99 -9.35 13.90 -6.06
CA GLU A 99 -7.92 14.22 -6.08
C GLU A 99 -7.12 13.31 -5.13
N GLU A 100 -7.66 13.08 -3.93
CA GLU A 100 -7.04 12.19 -2.94
C GLU A 100 -6.96 10.73 -3.40
N ALA A 101 -7.98 10.22 -4.09
CA ALA A 101 -7.97 8.87 -4.64
C ALA A 101 -6.90 8.71 -5.73
N ILE A 102 -6.79 9.71 -6.61
CA ILE A 102 -5.80 9.77 -7.70
C ILE A 102 -4.39 9.81 -7.11
N LYS A 103 -4.12 10.73 -6.18
CA LYS A 103 -2.83 10.86 -5.48
C LYS A 103 -2.46 9.62 -4.68
N LYS A 104 -3.44 8.94 -4.07
CA LYS A 104 -3.18 7.67 -3.37
C LYS A 104 -2.78 6.57 -4.34
N LEU A 105 -3.47 6.45 -5.47
CA LEU A 105 -3.18 5.40 -6.46
C LEU A 105 -1.82 5.63 -7.13
N SER A 106 -1.48 6.87 -7.49
CA SER A 106 -0.22 7.19 -8.17
C SER A 106 1.05 6.87 -7.36
N ARG A 107 0.90 6.74 -6.04
CA ARG A 107 1.99 6.34 -5.11
C ARG A 107 2.11 4.83 -4.92
N THR A 108 1.32 4.04 -5.64
CA THR A 108 1.38 2.57 -5.59
C THR A 108 2.14 1.99 -6.78
N SER A 109 2.41 0.68 -6.77
CA SER A 109 3.03 -0.02 -7.92
C SER A 109 2.21 0.18 -9.20
N ASP A 110 2.88 0.22 -10.35
CA ASP A 110 2.30 0.11 -11.69
C ASP A 110 1.19 -0.94 -11.82
N VAL A 111 1.39 -2.17 -11.32
CA VAL A 111 0.39 -3.26 -11.39
C VAL A 111 -0.90 -2.89 -10.65
N ARG A 112 -0.78 -2.25 -9.48
CA ARG A 112 -1.94 -1.75 -8.71
C ARG A 112 -2.62 -0.58 -9.38
N GLN A 113 -1.84 0.32 -9.98
CA GLN A 113 -2.39 1.42 -10.78
C GLN A 113 -3.24 0.87 -11.93
N GLN A 114 -2.69 -0.06 -12.71
CA GLN A 114 -3.38 -0.71 -13.83
C GLN A 114 -4.64 -1.46 -13.38
N TYR A 115 -4.55 -2.28 -12.34
CA TYR A 115 -5.70 -3.03 -11.83
C TYR A 115 -6.87 -2.12 -11.40
N ARG A 116 -6.56 -1.03 -10.68
CA ARG A 116 -7.60 -0.09 -10.22
C ARG A 116 -8.16 0.72 -11.37
N MET A 117 -7.31 1.17 -12.29
CA MET A 117 -7.74 1.91 -13.47
C MET A 117 -8.70 1.06 -14.31
N LEU A 118 -8.29 -0.17 -14.65
CA LEU A 118 -9.09 -1.10 -15.43
C LEU A 118 -10.40 -1.46 -14.70
N GLY A 119 -10.35 -1.72 -13.40
CA GLY A 119 -11.56 -2.04 -12.65
C GLY A 119 -12.54 -0.86 -12.54
N VAL A 120 -12.07 0.39 -12.55
CA VAL A 120 -12.96 1.56 -12.62
C VAL A 120 -13.52 1.74 -14.03
N SER A 121 -12.71 1.58 -15.08
CA SER A 121 -13.16 1.72 -16.47
C SER A 121 -14.22 0.67 -16.83
N GLU A 122 -14.05 -0.56 -16.36
CA GLU A 122 -15.02 -1.66 -16.51
C GLU A 122 -16.22 -1.54 -15.55
N GLY A 123 -16.25 -0.54 -14.67
CA GLY A 123 -17.32 -0.34 -13.69
C GLY A 123 -17.35 -1.34 -12.53
N ARG A 124 -16.33 -2.20 -12.38
CA ARG A 124 -16.15 -3.11 -11.23
C ARG A 124 -15.88 -2.35 -9.93
N PHE A 125 -15.21 -1.19 -10.01
CA PHE A 125 -14.91 -0.34 -8.87
C PHE A 125 -15.51 1.06 -9.04
N ARG A 126 -15.98 1.65 -7.94
CA ARG A 126 -16.51 3.02 -7.93
C ARG A 126 -15.43 4.09 -7.80
N SER A 127 -14.25 3.74 -7.31
CA SER A 127 -13.18 4.69 -7.01
C SER A 127 -11.83 4.13 -7.43
N LEU A 128 -10.87 5.00 -7.75
CA LEU A 128 -9.46 4.66 -7.96
C LEU A 128 -8.72 4.41 -6.65
N ALA A 129 -9.22 4.91 -5.51
CA ALA A 129 -8.54 4.80 -4.22
C ALA A 129 -8.23 3.32 -3.90
N PRO A 130 -6.96 2.94 -3.70
CA PRO A 130 -6.59 1.57 -3.36
C PRO A 130 -7.40 1.04 -2.19
N GLN A 131 -7.96 -0.15 -2.33
CA GLN A 131 -8.73 -0.81 -1.29
C GLN A 131 -7.91 -1.95 -0.68
N PRO A 132 -8.06 -2.19 0.63
CA PRO A 132 -7.39 -3.33 1.25
C PRO A 132 -7.80 -4.69 0.66
N THR A 133 -8.99 -4.77 0.04
CA THR A 133 -9.55 -5.96 -0.62
C THR A 133 -9.07 -6.16 -2.06
N ASP A 134 -8.29 -5.23 -2.61
CA ASP A 134 -7.74 -5.37 -3.95
C ASP A 134 -6.87 -6.62 -4.05
N LEU A 135 -7.16 -7.46 -5.04
CA LEU A 135 -6.48 -8.75 -5.23
C LEU A 135 -5.17 -8.61 -6.02
N VAL A 136 -4.47 -7.49 -5.84
CA VAL A 136 -3.30 -7.13 -6.63
C VAL A 136 -2.02 -7.63 -5.98
N PHE A 137 -1.18 -8.25 -6.80
CA PHE A 137 0.24 -8.43 -6.55
C PHE A 137 0.99 -7.12 -6.83
N ASP A 138 1.43 -6.43 -5.80
CA ASP A 138 2.15 -5.15 -5.87
C ASP A 138 3.54 -5.21 -5.22
N THR A 139 4.04 -6.42 -4.96
CA THR A 139 5.39 -6.60 -4.42
C THR A 139 6.40 -6.41 -5.54
N VAL A 140 7.23 -5.37 -5.45
CA VAL A 140 8.24 -5.06 -6.46
C VAL A 140 9.65 -5.51 -6.07
N SER A 141 9.87 -5.80 -4.78
CA SER A 141 11.13 -6.38 -4.29
C SER A 141 10.92 -7.38 -3.16
N PHE A 142 11.83 -8.34 -3.02
CA PHE A 142 11.77 -9.31 -1.92
C PHE A 142 11.94 -8.65 -0.55
N GLN A 143 12.69 -7.57 -0.46
CA GLN A 143 12.90 -6.82 0.78
C GLN A 143 11.58 -6.33 1.41
N GLU A 144 10.53 -6.10 0.61
CA GLU A 144 9.20 -5.80 1.13
C GLU A 144 8.61 -6.92 1.99
N VAL A 145 8.91 -8.19 1.69
CA VAL A 145 8.50 -9.34 2.49
C VAL A 145 9.09 -9.23 3.89
N ASN A 146 10.40 -8.99 3.99
CA ASN A 146 11.09 -8.79 5.26
C ASN A 146 10.49 -7.60 6.04
N SER A 147 10.24 -6.47 5.36
CA SER A 147 9.60 -5.29 5.96
C SER A 147 8.17 -5.56 6.46
N ARG A 148 7.37 -6.34 5.72
CA ARG A 148 6.00 -6.72 6.13
C ARG A 148 6.03 -7.63 7.35
N LEU A 149 6.92 -8.61 7.40
CA LEU A 149 7.06 -9.50 8.55
C LEU A 149 7.54 -8.77 9.81
N ALA A 150 8.52 -7.86 9.68
CA ALA A 150 8.98 -7.04 10.79
C ALA A 150 7.84 -6.17 11.36
N ARG A 151 7.01 -5.57 10.50
CA ARG A 151 5.81 -4.82 10.93
C ARG A 151 4.75 -5.72 11.57
N ALA A 152 4.52 -6.92 11.03
CA ALA A 152 3.62 -7.91 11.63
C ALA A 152 4.09 -8.31 13.04
N ARG A 153 5.39 -8.59 13.20
CA ARG A 153 6.03 -8.83 14.50
C ARG A 153 5.82 -7.64 15.44
N GLY A 154 6.08 -6.42 14.98
CA GLY A 154 5.88 -5.20 15.77
C GLY A 154 4.47 -5.11 16.34
N ALA A 155 3.44 -5.35 15.53
CA ALA A 155 2.05 -5.35 15.99
C ALA A 155 1.79 -6.41 17.07
N ILE A 156 2.40 -7.60 16.97
CA ILE A 156 2.27 -8.68 17.96
C ILE A 156 3.00 -8.34 19.25
N VAL A 157 4.22 -7.81 19.17
CA VAL A 157 5.01 -7.41 20.33
C VAL A 157 4.29 -6.31 21.11
N THR A 158 3.74 -5.29 20.42
CA THR A 158 2.95 -4.25 21.07
C THR A 158 1.77 -4.83 21.84
N MET A 159 1.06 -5.83 21.27
CA MET A 159 -0.03 -6.51 21.98
C MET A 159 0.47 -7.26 23.24
N ASP A 160 1.62 -7.95 23.17
CA ASP A 160 2.19 -8.65 24.34
C ASP A 160 2.60 -7.66 25.43
N THR A 161 3.26 -6.57 25.08
CA THR A 161 3.63 -5.50 26.01
C THR A 161 2.39 -4.90 26.68
N GLU A 162 1.37 -4.50 25.90
CA GLU A 162 0.12 -3.95 26.42
C GLU A 162 -0.66 -4.96 27.30
N SER A 163 -0.56 -6.25 27.00
CA SER A 163 -1.20 -7.31 27.80
C SER A 163 -0.51 -7.56 29.13
N ARG A 164 0.79 -7.30 29.22
CA ARG A 164 1.58 -7.45 30.45
C ARG A 164 1.46 -6.25 31.37
N SER A 165 1.23 -5.05 30.81
CA SER A 165 1.13 -3.80 31.57
C SER A 165 -0.24 -3.54 32.22
N GLY A 166 -1.23 -4.41 32.03
CA GLY A 166 -2.57 -4.21 32.56
C GLY A 166 -3.45 -5.47 32.52
N LYS A 167 -4.73 -5.34 32.85
CA LYS A 167 -5.69 -6.46 32.69
C LYS A 167 -5.81 -6.79 31.19
N PRO A 168 -5.57 -8.05 30.76
CA PRO A 168 -5.64 -8.38 29.36
C PRO A 168 -7.05 -8.11 28.81
N PRO A 169 -7.15 -7.40 27.68
CA PRO A 169 -8.43 -6.98 27.15
C PRO A 169 -9.30 -8.19 26.77
N SER A 170 -10.61 -8.07 26.93
CA SER A 170 -11.60 -9.10 26.57
C SER A 170 -11.55 -9.49 25.09
N THR A 171 -10.95 -8.65 24.25
CA THR A 171 -10.77 -8.85 22.81
C THR A 171 -9.59 -9.78 22.46
N LEU A 172 -8.74 -10.16 23.43
CA LEU A 172 -7.66 -11.12 23.20
C LEU A 172 -8.16 -12.51 22.78
N SER A 173 -9.30 -12.95 23.31
CA SER A 173 -9.90 -14.23 22.92
C SER A 173 -10.27 -14.29 21.44
N ILE A 174 -10.50 -13.13 20.80
CA ILE A 174 -10.74 -13.00 19.36
C ILE A 174 -9.41 -12.83 18.60
N ALA A 175 -8.47 -12.07 19.16
CA ALA A 175 -7.17 -11.86 18.54
C ALA A 175 -6.34 -13.14 18.42
N ILE A 176 -6.38 -14.03 19.42
CA ILE A 176 -5.57 -15.25 19.46
C ILE A 176 -5.84 -16.19 18.26
N PRO A 177 -7.09 -16.56 17.92
CA PRO A 177 -7.37 -17.35 16.72
C PRO A 177 -6.81 -16.73 15.42
N ILE A 178 -6.91 -15.41 15.27
CA ILE A 178 -6.36 -14.68 14.11
C ILE A 178 -4.83 -14.82 14.08
N LEU A 179 -4.17 -14.73 15.25
CA LEU A 179 -2.73 -14.91 15.36
C LEU A 179 -2.27 -16.34 15.09
N GLU A 180 -3.07 -17.35 15.43
CA GLU A 180 -2.77 -18.73 15.02
C GLU A 180 -2.79 -18.89 13.50
N ASP A 181 -3.69 -18.20 12.80
CA ASP A 181 -3.65 -18.15 11.34
C ASP A 181 -2.45 -17.35 10.82
N THR A 182 -2.01 -16.29 11.52
CA THR A 182 -0.75 -15.58 11.21
C THR A 182 0.45 -16.51 11.30
N LYS A 183 0.50 -17.35 12.34
CA LYS A 183 1.56 -18.36 12.53
C LYS A 183 1.56 -19.38 11.38
N LYS A 184 0.40 -19.87 10.97
CA LYS A 184 0.27 -20.80 9.82
C LYS A 184 0.72 -20.13 8.52
N ALA A 185 0.35 -18.88 8.29
CA ALA A 185 0.78 -18.10 7.13
C ALA A 185 2.30 -17.89 7.11
N ALA A 186 2.90 -17.57 8.26
CA ALA A 186 4.35 -17.41 8.41
C ALA A 186 5.09 -18.72 8.12
N PHE A 187 4.56 -19.85 8.62
CA PHE A 187 5.12 -21.17 8.35
C PHE A 187 5.01 -21.56 6.87
N LEU A 188 3.86 -21.28 6.23
CA LEU A 188 3.68 -21.51 4.80
C LEU A 188 4.71 -20.73 3.97
N LEU A 189 4.91 -19.46 4.29
CA LEU A 189 5.93 -18.64 3.62
C LEU A 189 7.34 -19.22 3.82
N ALA A 190 7.69 -19.67 5.03
CA ALA A 190 8.98 -20.31 5.27
C ALA A 190 9.14 -21.60 4.43
N LYS A 191 8.09 -22.41 4.31
CA LYS A 191 8.09 -23.60 3.45
C LYS A 191 8.32 -23.23 1.98
N PHE A 192 7.68 -22.17 1.51
CA PHE A 192 7.84 -21.70 0.13
C PHE A 192 9.27 -21.26 -0.22
N LEU A 193 10.06 -20.78 0.76
CA LEU A 193 11.48 -20.45 0.56
C LEU A 193 12.33 -21.67 0.18
N ASP A 194 11.91 -22.86 0.57
CA ASP A 194 12.65 -24.10 0.36
C ASP A 194 12.21 -24.83 -0.93
N LEU A 195 11.18 -24.33 -1.61
CA LEU A 195 10.65 -24.91 -2.84
C LEU A 195 11.24 -24.26 -4.09
N THR A 196 11.57 -25.07 -5.08
CA THR A 196 12.07 -24.62 -6.39
C THR A 196 11.00 -23.93 -7.23
N SER A 197 9.76 -24.42 -7.11
CA SER A 197 8.55 -23.92 -7.75
C SER A 197 7.39 -23.87 -6.76
N VAL A 198 6.61 -22.80 -6.80
CA VAL A 198 5.39 -22.61 -6.00
C VAL A 198 4.28 -22.09 -6.90
N SER A 199 3.08 -22.61 -6.71
CA SER A 199 1.85 -22.28 -7.42
C SER A 199 0.78 -21.75 -6.47
N ASP A 200 -0.25 -21.09 -7.01
CA ASP A 200 -1.37 -20.61 -6.19
C ASP A 200 -2.16 -21.77 -5.55
N SER A 201 -2.13 -22.97 -6.16
CA SER A 201 -2.72 -24.20 -5.60
C SER A 201 -1.99 -24.73 -4.36
N ASP A 202 -0.74 -24.32 -4.12
CA ASP A 202 0.00 -24.71 -2.92
C ASP A 202 -0.44 -23.96 -1.65
N ILE A 203 -1.30 -22.94 -1.81
CA ILE A 203 -1.89 -22.20 -0.69
C ILE A 203 -3.05 -23.01 -0.11
N PRO A 204 -2.98 -23.44 1.17
CA PRO A 204 -4.05 -24.24 1.79
C PRO A 204 -5.39 -23.50 1.79
N GLU A 205 -6.49 -24.25 1.63
CA GLU A 205 -7.86 -23.70 1.52
C GLU A 205 -8.20 -22.70 2.65
N LYS A 206 -7.82 -23.03 3.89
CA LYS A 206 -8.03 -22.21 5.11
C LYS A 206 -7.25 -20.89 5.13
N LEU A 207 -6.27 -20.75 4.25
CA LEU A 207 -5.42 -19.57 4.09
C LEU A 207 -5.64 -18.88 2.73
N THR A 208 -6.62 -19.32 1.94
CA THR A 208 -7.01 -18.63 0.70
C THR A 208 -7.54 -17.23 0.98
N LYS A 209 -7.48 -16.36 -0.03
CA LYS A 209 -8.07 -15.01 0.05
C LYS A 209 -9.52 -15.08 0.51
N LYS A 210 -10.34 -15.94 -0.09
CA LYS A 210 -11.75 -16.11 0.25
C LYS A 210 -11.94 -16.44 1.75
N SER A 211 -11.26 -17.46 2.25
CA SER A 211 -11.38 -17.91 3.65
C SER A 211 -10.94 -16.84 4.65
N ILE A 212 -9.81 -16.16 4.40
CA ILE A 212 -9.32 -15.09 5.29
C ILE A 212 -10.24 -13.87 5.26
N TRP A 213 -10.78 -13.51 4.10
CA TRP A 213 -11.69 -12.37 3.97
C TRP A 213 -13.03 -12.60 4.67
N GLU A 214 -13.58 -13.81 4.63
CA GLU A 214 -14.78 -14.16 5.40
C GLU A 214 -14.54 -13.93 6.91
N LYS A 215 -13.38 -14.30 7.43
CA LYS A 215 -12.98 -14.04 8.84
C LYS A 215 -12.76 -12.56 9.16
N PHE A 216 -12.37 -11.75 8.17
CA PHE A 216 -12.24 -10.30 8.35
C PHE A 216 -13.58 -9.57 8.26
N LYS A 217 -14.55 -10.11 7.50
CA LYS A 217 -15.88 -9.53 7.31
C LYS A 217 -16.86 -9.87 8.44
N SER A 218 -16.66 -10.94 9.20
CA SER A 218 -17.46 -11.24 10.39
C SER A 218 -17.30 -10.10 11.41
N GLY A 219 -18.24 -9.15 11.35
CA GLY A 219 -18.18 -7.81 11.93
C GLY A 219 -18.23 -7.74 13.46
N GLU A 220 -17.90 -8.82 14.16
CA GLU A 220 -18.05 -8.88 15.60
C GLU A 220 -16.74 -8.45 16.28
N ARG A 221 -16.82 -7.28 16.91
CA ARG A 221 -15.85 -6.66 17.84
C ARG A 221 -14.74 -5.84 17.19
N ALA A 222 -14.98 -4.53 17.16
CA ALA A 222 -13.94 -3.52 17.03
C ALA A 222 -13.08 -3.50 18.31
N GLY A 223 -11.77 -3.42 18.16
CA GLY A 223 -10.84 -3.31 19.27
C GLY A 223 -9.40 -3.28 18.78
N THR A 224 -8.55 -2.52 19.48
CA THR A 224 -7.15 -2.29 19.10
C THR A 224 -6.38 -3.61 18.89
N PHE A 225 -6.60 -4.60 19.76
CA PHE A 225 -5.97 -5.92 19.66
C PHE A 225 -6.42 -6.72 18.44
N VAL A 226 -7.73 -6.74 18.15
CA VAL A 226 -8.25 -7.39 16.94
C VAL A 226 -7.70 -6.69 15.69
N GLY A 227 -7.63 -5.36 15.70
CA GLY A 227 -7.01 -4.57 14.63
C GLY A 227 -5.54 -4.94 14.39
N LYS A 228 -4.74 -5.01 15.46
CA LYS A 228 -3.32 -5.41 15.39
C LYS A 228 -3.15 -6.87 14.93
N ALA A 229 -3.99 -7.79 15.41
CA ALA A 229 -3.98 -9.18 14.96
C ALA A 229 -4.32 -9.32 13.47
N ARG A 230 -5.36 -8.63 13.00
CA ARG A 230 -5.75 -8.59 11.58
C ARG A 230 -4.65 -7.98 10.72
N LEU A 231 -4.00 -6.92 11.20
CA LEU A 231 -2.85 -6.31 10.53
C LEU A 231 -1.69 -7.30 10.38
N ALA A 232 -1.32 -7.98 11.48
CA ALA A 232 -0.25 -8.98 11.47
C ALA A 232 -0.56 -10.13 10.50
N LEU A 233 -1.80 -10.64 10.52
CA LEU A 233 -2.24 -11.67 9.57
C LEU A 233 -2.16 -11.17 8.13
N ARG A 234 -2.73 -9.99 7.83
CA ARG A 234 -2.72 -9.41 6.47
C ARG A 234 -1.31 -9.27 5.92
N LEU A 235 -0.38 -8.71 6.68
CA LEU A 235 1.00 -8.49 6.24
C LEU A 235 1.72 -9.81 5.97
N THR A 236 1.50 -10.81 6.82
CA THR A 236 2.13 -12.13 6.72
C THR A 236 1.54 -12.92 5.54
N ILE A 237 0.20 -13.06 5.49
CA ILE A 237 -0.47 -13.86 4.47
C ILE A 237 -0.32 -13.26 3.07
N LYS A 238 -0.29 -11.93 2.95
CA LYS A 238 -0.03 -11.27 1.66
C LYS A 238 1.32 -11.73 1.10
N SER A 239 2.35 -11.82 1.93
CA SER A 239 3.67 -12.26 1.49
C SER A 239 3.66 -13.71 1.00
N ALA A 240 2.85 -14.58 1.61
CA ALA A 240 2.65 -15.96 1.14
C ALA A 240 1.83 -16.03 -0.17
N TRP A 241 0.78 -15.21 -0.31
CA TRP A 241 -0.01 -15.12 -1.55
C TRP A 241 0.75 -14.53 -2.72
N ASP A 242 1.66 -13.61 -2.44
CA ASP A 242 2.46 -12.92 -3.43
C ASP A 242 3.62 -13.82 -3.92
N TYR A 243 4.10 -14.74 -3.08
CA TYR A 243 5.30 -15.55 -3.37
C TYR A 243 5.29 -16.31 -4.72
N PRO A 244 4.21 -17.01 -5.14
CA PRO A 244 4.16 -17.67 -6.44
C PRO A 244 4.43 -16.70 -7.60
N GLU A 245 3.82 -15.52 -7.55
CA GLU A 245 4.00 -14.47 -8.56
C GLU A 245 5.39 -13.82 -8.48
N MET A 246 5.96 -13.65 -7.28
CA MET A 246 7.35 -13.22 -7.11
C MET A 246 8.31 -14.17 -7.84
N CYS A 247 8.11 -15.49 -7.71
CA CYS A 247 8.92 -16.48 -8.40
C CYS A 247 8.79 -16.37 -9.93
N ARG A 248 7.57 -16.15 -10.46
CA ARG A 248 7.32 -15.95 -11.90
C ARG A 248 8.05 -14.71 -12.43
N ARG A 249 8.04 -13.61 -11.67
CA ARG A 249 8.72 -12.35 -12.00
C ARG A 249 10.21 -12.34 -11.68
N GLN A 250 10.79 -13.49 -11.31
CA GLN A 250 12.20 -13.62 -10.91
C GLN A 250 12.60 -12.75 -9.70
N LEU A 251 11.64 -12.32 -8.88
CA LEU A 251 11.86 -11.61 -7.61
C LEU A 251 12.18 -12.62 -6.50
N ARG A 252 13.18 -13.48 -6.72
CA ARG A 252 13.59 -14.51 -5.76
C ARG A 252 14.42 -13.91 -4.62
N PRO A 253 14.32 -14.46 -3.39
CA PRO A 253 15.15 -14.02 -2.28
C PRO A 253 16.62 -14.32 -2.53
N SER A 254 17.52 -13.43 -2.08
CA SER A 254 18.91 -13.81 -1.83
C SER A 254 19.01 -14.80 -0.66
N LYS A 255 20.21 -15.35 -0.42
CA LYS A 255 20.44 -16.20 0.77
C LYS A 255 20.17 -15.43 2.06
N GLU A 256 20.65 -14.19 2.12
CA GLU A 256 20.48 -13.30 3.27
C GLU A 256 19.01 -12.94 3.48
N ASP A 257 18.27 -12.67 2.41
CA ASP A 257 16.83 -12.40 2.46
C ASP A 257 16.05 -13.61 3.00
N ALA A 258 16.35 -14.81 2.50
CA ALA A 258 15.71 -16.03 2.96
C ALA A 258 16.00 -16.31 4.44
N GLU A 259 17.24 -16.13 4.89
CA GLU A 259 17.62 -16.25 6.30
C GLU A 259 16.93 -15.19 7.19
N CYS A 260 16.83 -13.95 6.71
CA CYS A 260 16.10 -12.88 7.39
C CYS A 260 14.62 -13.24 7.56
N THR A 261 13.97 -13.69 6.48
CA THR A 261 12.58 -14.14 6.51
C THR A 261 12.40 -15.30 7.49
N ARG A 262 13.26 -16.33 7.46
CA ARG A 262 13.19 -17.45 8.41
C ARG A 262 13.35 -16.99 9.87
N ARG A 263 14.24 -16.04 10.14
CA ARG A 263 14.41 -15.44 11.49
C ARG A 263 13.15 -14.70 11.94
N GLU A 264 12.55 -13.90 11.07
CA GLU A 264 11.30 -13.19 11.38
C GLU A 264 10.13 -14.18 11.60
N VAL A 265 9.99 -15.23 10.80
CA VAL A 265 8.97 -16.29 11.00
C VAL A 265 9.12 -16.97 12.37
N LYS A 266 10.36 -17.33 12.76
CA LYS A 266 10.65 -17.88 14.09
C LYS A 266 10.28 -16.89 15.20
N THR A 267 10.57 -15.61 15.00
CA THR A 267 10.31 -14.56 16.00
C THR A 267 8.82 -14.30 16.15
N ILE A 268 8.07 -14.17 15.06
CA ILE A 268 6.60 -14.07 15.07
C ILE A 268 5.98 -15.24 15.86
N SER A 269 6.44 -16.46 15.59
CA SER A 269 5.95 -17.65 16.29
C SER A 269 6.21 -17.60 17.80
N LYS A 270 7.39 -17.14 18.20
CA LYS A 270 7.75 -16.94 19.62
C LYS A 270 6.90 -15.85 20.28
N SER A 271 6.71 -14.71 19.61
CA SER A 271 5.90 -13.60 20.13
C SER A 271 4.43 -13.99 20.30
N ILE A 272 3.85 -14.76 19.38
CA ILE A 272 2.47 -15.27 19.51
C ILE A 272 2.37 -16.24 20.69
N ALA A 273 3.33 -17.16 20.84
CA ALA A 273 3.36 -18.09 21.97
C ALA A 273 3.53 -17.37 23.32
N SER A 274 4.33 -16.30 23.36
CA SER A 274 4.47 -15.42 24.52
C SER A 274 3.12 -14.80 24.92
N LEU A 275 2.47 -14.12 23.98
CA LEU A 275 1.19 -13.46 24.21
C LEU A 275 0.10 -14.45 24.67
N LYS A 276 0.06 -15.64 24.07
CA LYS A 276 -0.89 -16.70 24.43
C LYS A 276 -0.71 -17.16 25.88
N ARG A 277 0.55 -17.32 26.34
CA ARG A 277 0.85 -17.66 27.73
C ARG A 277 0.43 -16.54 28.69
N THR A 278 0.72 -15.28 28.34
CA THR A 278 0.27 -14.11 29.12
C THR A 278 -1.26 -14.11 29.28
N TRP A 279 -2.00 -14.39 28.20
CA TRP A 279 -3.45 -14.46 28.23
C TRP A 279 -3.98 -15.64 29.07
N GLN A 280 -3.42 -16.83 28.91
CA GLN A 280 -3.80 -18.03 29.67
C GLN A 280 -3.59 -17.84 31.18
N PHE A 281 -2.44 -17.27 31.58
CA PHE A 281 -2.16 -16.97 32.98
C PHE A 281 -3.23 -16.04 33.57
N ALA A 282 -3.55 -14.96 32.87
CA ALA A 282 -4.53 -14.00 33.34
C ALA A 282 -5.99 -14.50 33.33
N GLN A 283 -6.31 -15.54 32.56
CA GLN A 283 -7.61 -16.22 32.67
C GLN A 283 -7.67 -17.11 33.91
N ASN A 284 -6.56 -17.78 34.25
CA ASN A 284 -6.48 -18.64 35.42
C ASN A 284 -6.47 -17.85 36.73
N SER A 285 -5.88 -16.65 36.77
CA SER A 285 -5.90 -15.76 37.96
C SER A 285 -7.26 -15.10 38.25
N LYS A 286 -8.28 -15.35 37.42
CA LYS A 286 -9.66 -14.86 37.62
C LYS A 286 -10.63 -15.96 38.12
N ARG A 287 -10.14 -17.20 38.26
CA ARG A 287 -10.85 -18.30 38.92
C ARG A 287 -10.39 -18.39 40.36
#